data_AF-A0A8T9SCU9-F1
#
_entry.id   AF-A0A8T9SCU9-F1
#
_cell.length_a   1.000
_cell.length_b   1.000
_cell.length_c   1.000
_cell.angle_alpha   90.00
_cell.angle_beta   90.00
_cell.angle_gamma   90.00
#
_symmetry.space_group_name_H-M   'P 1'
#
loop_
_entity.id
_entity.type
_entity.pdbx_description
1 polymer ?
#
loop_
_entity_poly.entity_id
_entity_poly.type
_entity_poly.pdbx_seq_one_letter_code
_entity_poly.pdbx_strand_id
1 'polypeptide(L)'
;MKRIFGISLFGGAVLVTLAANVSRQPLAPRPDYAGLYRDVARLDVDTRREGDSLRFYLRLPPPARLGPGHPLRLTAWPSYEARQPLWQDSVPRRQQHPIPFPDGVRLSFCVAAARLPAGAVLQLTTAPPDAKDDYQEPTTTAWLRLTEAVLARPFVLIDSVGQPLLRRYVQAGETFGVDSYGLYQPVRWKRYAVNPTPALPPMTNPAAMPAGPRTLPVMDSAATRPGQPLRFDDAGLYALRVGGAAGSKPRTLAVMVAPNRYPELTTAAELIEPLRYLTTSQERKKLTDAPDPKRAVDRFWLDIAQGNQKLGKELIRRYYGRVMAANELFAAHKAGWLTDRGLLYVVMGPPPSVRRLFDGEERWFYPDAGLGGGSVTFTFRPRPSTFAPDYYELVRRPEYELLWYAAVEKWRTPPTALTGPNVPSDLPAR
;
A
#
# COMPACT_ATOMS: atom_id res chain seq x y z
N MET A 1 -6.14 1.25 94.66
CA MET A 1 -5.19 0.81 93.62
C MET A 1 -5.97 0.31 92.41
N LYS A 2 -6.01 1.09 91.34
CA LYS A 2 -6.62 0.77 90.04
C LYS A 2 -5.52 0.27 89.11
N ARG A 3 -5.74 -0.79 88.33
CA ARG A 3 -4.90 -1.12 87.17
C ARG A 3 -5.74 -1.41 85.94
N ILE A 4 -5.33 -0.69 84.89
CA ILE A 4 -5.71 -0.73 83.47
C ILE A 4 -4.88 -1.83 82.79
N PHE A 5 -5.39 -2.43 81.71
CA PHE A 5 -4.74 -2.92 80.46
C PHE A 5 -5.77 -3.87 79.81
N GLY A 6 -6.13 -3.85 78.53
CA GLY A 6 -5.48 -3.39 77.31
C GLY A 6 -5.71 -4.50 76.27
N ILE A 7 -6.68 -4.31 75.37
CA ILE A 7 -7.13 -5.32 74.38
C ILE A 7 -6.17 -5.29 73.17
N SER A 8 -5.59 -6.44 72.82
CA SER A 8 -4.93 -6.66 71.53
C SER A 8 -5.75 -7.65 70.69
N LEU A 9 -6.24 -7.18 69.54
CA LEU A 9 -6.76 -8.04 68.47
C LEU A 9 -5.60 -8.59 67.63
N PHE A 10 -5.49 -9.92 67.53
CA PHE A 10 -4.73 -10.58 66.46
C PHE A 10 -5.71 -11.00 65.36
N GLY A 11 -5.69 -10.27 64.23
CA GLY A 11 -6.40 -10.66 63.01
C GLY A 11 -5.58 -11.65 62.21
N GLY A 12 -6.12 -12.83 61.96
CA GLY A 12 -5.55 -13.83 61.05
C GLY A 12 -5.65 -13.35 59.61
N ALA A 13 -4.49 -13.21 58.93
CA ALA A 13 -4.43 -12.95 57.51
C ALA A 13 -4.74 -14.25 56.73
N VAL A 14 -5.94 -14.34 56.16
CA VAL A 14 -6.24 -15.32 55.11
C VAL A 14 -5.58 -14.82 53.83
N LEU A 15 -4.52 -15.50 53.42
CA LEU A 15 -3.86 -15.26 52.14
C LEU A 15 -4.79 -15.78 51.03
N VAL A 16 -5.64 -14.92 50.49
CA VAL A 16 -6.38 -15.20 49.25
C VAL A 16 -5.38 -15.07 48.10
N THR A 17 -4.81 -16.19 47.67
CA THR A 17 -4.11 -16.28 46.40
C THR A 17 -5.11 -16.00 45.28
N LEU A 18 -5.10 -14.77 44.75
CA LEU A 18 -5.66 -14.49 43.43
C LEU A 18 -4.87 -15.31 42.42
N ALA A 19 -5.39 -16.49 42.08
CA ALA A 19 -5.02 -17.16 40.84
C ALA A 19 -5.44 -16.21 39.71
N ALA A 20 -4.48 -15.47 39.18
CA ALA A 20 -4.65 -14.80 37.90
C ALA A 20 -4.95 -15.90 36.88
N ASN A 21 -6.23 -16.06 36.54
CA ASN A 21 -6.65 -16.78 35.36
C ASN A 21 -6.06 -16.03 34.16
N VAL A 22 -4.81 -16.36 33.81
CA VAL A 22 -4.24 -16.03 32.52
C VAL A 22 -5.03 -16.88 31.53
N SER A 23 -6.16 -16.35 31.08
CA SER A 23 -6.88 -16.88 29.94
C SER A 23 -5.86 -17.01 28.82
N ARG A 24 -5.44 -18.24 28.50
CA ARG A 24 -4.59 -18.50 27.34
C ARG A 24 -5.40 -18.06 26.12
N GLN A 25 -5.13 -16.85 25.62
CA GLN A 25 -5.68 -16.44 24.33
C GLN A 25 -5.24 -17.48 23.29
N PRO A 26 -6.18 -18.02 22.48
CA PRO A 26 -5.84 -18.96 21.44
C PRO A 26 -4.84 -18.32 20.48
N LEU A 27 -3.87 -19.10 20.00
CA LEU A 27 -2.90 -18.62 19.02
C LEU A 27 -3.65 -18.23 17.75
N ALA A 28 -3.42 -17.01 17.25
CA ALA A 28 -3.99 -16.59 15.99
C ALA A 28 -3.46 -17.48 14.84
N PRO A 29 -4.31 -17.86 13.86
CA PRO A 29 -3.83 -18.50 12.65
C PRO A 29 -2.85 -17.57 11.94
N ARG A 30 -1.89 -18.13 11.20
CA ARG A 30 -0.95 -17.31 10.43
C ARG A 30 -1.75 -16.49 9.41
N PRO A 31 -1.67 -15.15 9.44
CA PRO A 31 -2.46 -14.33 8.53
C PRO A 31 -2.05 -14.58 7.08
N ASP A 32 -3.05 -14.62 6.20
CA ASP A 32 -2.86 -14.51 4.76
C ASP A 32 -3.16 -13.06 4.35
N TYR A 33 -2.18 -12.42 3.72
CA TYR A 33 -2.26 -11.01 3.33
C TYR A 33 -2.72 -10.79 1.88
N ALA A 34 -3.16 -11.84 1.17
CA ALA A 34 -3.62 -11.74 -0.21
C ALA A 34 -4.71 -10.71 -0.43
N GLY A 35 -5.61 -10.53 0.56
CA GLY A 35 -6.68 -9.53 0.50
C GLY A 35 -6.19 -8.11 0.31
N LEU A 36 -4.98 -7.77 0.79
CA LEU A 36 -4.38 -6.44 0.59
C LEU A 36 -4.15 -6.09 -0.88
N TYR A 37 -4.10 -7.09 -1.75
CA TYR A 37 -3.83 -6.95 -3.17
C TYR A 37 -5.06 -7.15 -4.04
N ARG A 38 -6.25 -7.33 -3.47
CA ARG A 38 -7.47 -7.37 -4.28
C ARG A 38 -7.74 -5.99 -4.90
N ASP A 39 -8.23 -5.99 -6.13
CA ASP A 39 -8.66 -4.77 -6.85
C ASP A 39 -10.06 -4.34 -6.40
N VAL A 40 -10.15 -3.90 -5.14
CA VAL A 40 -11.37 -3.40 -4.51
C VAL A 40 -11.04 -2.13 -3.71
N ALA A 41 -12.08 -1.36 -3.40
CA ALA A 41 -11.95 -0.23 -2.49
C ALA A 41 -11.42 -0.71 -1.12
N ARG A 42 -10.58 0.08 -0.46
CA ARG A 42 -9.85 -0.33 0.73
C ARG A 42 -9.92 0.71 1.83
N LEU A 43 -9.72 0.25 3.06
CA LEU A 43 -9.48 1.11 4.20
C LEU A 43 -8.06 1.67 4.10
N ASP A 44 -7.93 2.97 3.83
CA ASP A 44 -6.64 3.64 3.78
C ASP A 44 -6.29 4.26 5.13
N VAL A 45 -4.99 4.32 5.43
CA VAL A 45 -4.48 4.90 6.67
C VAL A 45 -3.24 5.75 6.40
N ASP A 46 -3.20 6.93 7.00
CA ASP A 46 -1.99 7.73 7.14
C ASP A 46 -1.87 8.29 8.56
N THR A 47 -0.68 8.77 8.92
CA THR A 47 -0.39 9.21 10.29
C THR A 47 0.43 10.49 10.37
N ARG A 48 0.24 11.20 11.48
CA ARG A 48 1.02 12.37 11.88
C ARG A 48 1.44 12.27 13.35
N ARG A 49 2.70 12.53 13.64
CA ARG A 49 3.22 12.66 15.01
C ARG A 49 2.75 13.98 15.64
N GLU A 50 2.13 13.89 16.81
CA GLU A 50 1.60 15.02 17.60
C GLU A 50 2.10 14.94 19.06
N GLY A 51 3.24 15.57 19.36
CA GLY A 51 3.80 15.54 20.72
C GLY A 51 4.10 14.12 21.18
N ASP A 52 3.36 13.61 22.16
CA ASP A 52 3.46 12.22 22.67
C ASP A 52 2.40 11.27 22.12
N SER A 53 1.70 11.68 21.06
CA SER A 53 0.68 10.88 20.38
C SER A 53 0.95 10.75 18.89
N LEU A 54 0.37 9.72 18.27
CA LEU A 54 0.27 9.57 16.83
C LEU A 54 -1.20 9.76 16.44
N ARG A 55 -1.48 10.76 15.60
CA ARG A 55 -2.79 10.93 14.97
C ARG A 55 -2.89 10.01 13.78
N PHE A 56 -4.01 9.30 13.69
CA PHE A 56 -4.39 8.46 12.57
C PHE A 56 -5.45 9.16 11.74
N TYR A 57 -5.32 9.04 10.42
CA TYR A 57 -6.31 9.47 9.44
C TYR A 57 -6.70 8.25 8.63
N LEU A 58 -7.99 7.92 8.66
CA LEU A 58 -8.56 6.78 7.96
C LEU A 58 -9.50 7.26 6.86
N ARG A 59 -9.54 6.51 5.77
CA ARG A 59 -10.63 6.56 4.79
C ARG A 59 -11.27 5.19 4.71
N LEU A 60 -12.54 5.12 5.08
CA LEU A 60 -13.35 3.92 4.97
C LEU A 60 -14.13 3.98 3.67
N PRO A 61 -14.05 2.96 2.80
CA PRO A 61 -14.80 2.93 1.56
C PRO A 61 -16.30 2.73 1.80
N PRO A 62 -17.17 3.10 0.85
CA PRO A 62 -18.61 2.85 0.94
C PRO A 62 -18.94 1.35 0.70
N PRO A 63 -19.90 0.76 1.44
CA PRO A 63 -20.57 1.32 2.62
C PRO A 63 -19.60 1.40 3.80
N ALA A 64 -19.56 2.55 4.47
CA ALA A 64 -18.65 2.76 5.59
C ALA A 64 -19.07 1.89 6.79
N ARG A 65 -18.32 0.82 7.04
CA ARG A 65 -18.54 -0.10 8.16
C ARG A 65 -18.04 0.53 9.47
N LEU A 66 -18.82 1.47 10.01
CA LEU A 66 -18.52 2.18 11.26
C LEU A 66 -19.84 2.45 11.98
N GLY A 67 -20.06 1.88 13.16
CA GLY A 67 -21.43 1.85 13.70
C GLY A 67 -21.63 0.78 14.75
N PRO A 68 -22.76 0.74 15.46
CA PRO A 68 -23.13 -0.44 16.25
C PRO A 68 -22.87 -1.72 15.45
N GLY A 69 -22.17 -2.70 16.04
CA GLY A 69 -21.72 -3.90 15.33
C GLY A 69 -20.41 -3.75 14.52
N HIS A 70 -19.90 -2.54 14.33
CA HIS A 70 -18.65 -2.24 13.62
C HIS A 70 -17.75 -1.32 14.47
N PRO A 71 -17.10 -1.85 15.54
CA PRO A 71 -16.17 -1.07 16.35
C PRO A 71 -14.86 -0.83 15.58
N LEU A 72 -14.23 0.33 15.79
CA LEU A 72 -12.85 0.53 15.36
C LEU A 72 -11.90 -0.10 16.39
N ARG A 73 -11.33 -1.24 16.04
CA ARG A 73 -10.38 -1.99 16.87
C ARG A 73 -8.96 -1.79 16.36
N LEU A 74 -8.03 -1.65 17.29
CA LEU A 74 -6.60 -1.56 17.05
C LEU A 74 -5.91 -2.75 17.71
N THR A 75 -5.07 -3.44 16.95
CA THR A 75 -4.26 -4.55 17.46
C THR A 75 -2.81 -4.32 17.07
N ALA A 76 -1.92 -4.21 18.06
CA ALA A 76 -0.49 -4.09 17.80
C ALA A 76 0.16 -5.47 17.85
N TRP A 77 0.91 -5.80 16.81
CA TRP A 77 1.61 -7.07 16.66
C TRP A 77 3.14 -6.84 16.66
N PRO A 78 3.93 -7.71 17.29
CA PRO A 78 5.40 -7.62 17.22
C PRO A 78 5.93 -7.68 15.78
N SER A 79 5.28 -8.46 14.91
CA SER A 79 5.59 -8.63 13.50
C SER A 79 4.37 -9.17 12.74
N TYR A 80 4.45 -9.26 11.41
CA TYR A 80 3.38 -9.85 10.58
C TYR A 80 3.18 -11.36 10.80
N GLU A 81 4.15 -12.08 11.38
CA GLU A 81 4.06 -13.52 11.66
C GLU A 81 3.70 -13.85 13.11
N ALA A 82 3.61 -12.83 13.95
CA ALA A 82 3.32 -13.01 15.36
C ALA A 82 1.93 -13.63 15.55
N ARG A 83 1.85 -14.61 16.45
CA ARG A 83 0.59 -15.30 16.79
C ARG A 83 -0.09 -14.73 18.03
N GLN A 84 0.55 -13.77 18.68
CA GLN A 84 0.05 -13.07 19.85
C GLN A 84 0.27 -11.57 19.65
N PRO A 85 -0.76 -10.74 19.90
CA PRO A 85 -0.60 -9.30 19.86
C PRO A 85 0.17 -8.82 21.09
N LEU A 86 0.85 -7.69 20.96
CA LEU A 86 1.38 -6.92 22.08
C LEU A 86 0.24 -6.37 22.93
N TRP A 87 -0.82 -5.90 22.27
CA TRP A 87 -2.05 -5.43 22.90
C TRP A 87 -3.16 -5.31 21.86
N GLN A 88 -4.40 -5.28 22.34
CA GLN A 88 -5.60 -5.04 21.56
C GLN A 88 -6.50 -4.06 22.31
N ASP A 89 -7.10 -3.12 21.58
CA ASP A 89 -7.96 -2.08 22.15
C ASP A 89 -9.03 -1.64 21.15
N SER A 90 -10.06 -0.92 21.60
CA SER A 90 -11.08 -0.31 20.76
C SER A 90 -11.09 1.19 20.95
N VAL A 91 -11.09 1.95 19.84
CA VAL A 91 -11.18 3.41 19.90
C VAL A 91 -12.61 3.79 20.29
N PRO A 92 -12.84 4.49 21.42
CA PRO A 92 -14.18 4.90 21.83
C PRO A 92 -14.83 5.82 20.79
N ARG A 93 -16.15 5.69 20.55
CA ARG A 93 -16.86 6.53 19.57
C ARG A 93 -16.69 8.03 19.77
N ARG A 94 -16.62 8.50 21.03
CA ARG A 94 -16.40 9.91 21.35
C ARG A 94 -15.05 10.47 20.86
N GLN A 95 -14.09 9.59 20.58
CA GLN A 95 -12.77 9.94 20.03
C GLN A 95 -12.69 9.71 18.52
N GLN A 96 -13.73 9.10 17.94
CA GLN A 96 -13.86 8.92 16.51
C GLN A 96 -14.51 10.19 15.96
N HIS A 97 -13.82 10.94 15.12
CA HIS A 97 -14.38 12.10 14.43
C HIS A 97 -14.69 11.75 12.96
N PRO A 98 -15.82 11.06 12.67
CA PRO A 98 -16.17 10.68 11.30
C PRO A 98 -16.75 11.87 10.52
N ILE A 99 -16.33 12.01 9.26
CA ILE A 99 -16.80 13.02 8.32
C ILE A 99 -17.19 12.30 7.01
N PRO A 100 -18.46 12.37 6.58
CA PRO A 100 -18.89 11.79 5.30
C PRO A 100 -18.30 12.52 4.10
N PHE A 101 -17.93 11.76 3.07
CA PHE A 101 -17.47 12.24 1.76
C PHE A 101 -18.11 11.41 0.63
N PRO A 102 -18.11 11.90 -0.62
CA PRO A 102 -18.66 11.14 -1.76
C PRO A 102 -18.02 9.76 -1.96
N ASP A 103 -16.75 9.61 -1.60
CA ASP A 103 -15.96 8.39 -1.77
C ASP A 103 -15.83 7.56 -0.47
N GLY A 104 -16.63 7.84 0.57
CA GLY A 104 -16.66 7.08 1.81
C GLY A 104 -16.72 7.94 3.08
N VAL A 105 -16.13 7.46 4.18
CA VAL A 105 -16.06 8.20 5.45
C VAL A 105 -14.61 8.45 5.82
N ARG A 106 -14.27 9.71 6.13
CA ARG A 106 -12.98 10.06 6.74
C ARG A 106 -13.10 10.02 8.25
N LEU A 107 -12.07 9.56 8.92
CA LEU A 107 -12.05 9.44 10.37
C LEU A 107 -10.67 9.82 10.90
N SER A 108 -10.61 10.51 12.04
CA SER A 108 -9.35 10.69 12.77
C SER A 108 -9.49 10.44 14.27
N PHE A 109 -8.38 10.03 14.89
CA PHE A 109 -8.23 9.81 16.33
C PHE A 109 -6.74 9.80 16.70
N CYS A 110 -6.42 9.86 17.99
CA CYS A 110 -5.04 9.82 18.49
C CYS A 110 -4.78 8.58 19.34
N VAL A 111 -3.57 8.05 19.25
CA VAL A 111 -3.07 6.98 20.13
C VAL A 111 -1.76 7.45 20.75
N ALA A 112 -1.58 7.19 22.05
CA ALA A 112 -0.34 7.51 22.75
C ALA A 112 0.85 6.79 22.08
N ALA A 113 1.90 7.53 21.74
CA ALA A 113 3.05 6.99 21.03
C ALA A 113 3.81 5.92 21.84
N ALA A 114 3.76 5.99 23.18
CA ALA A 114 4.33 4.97 24.06
C ALA A 114 3.70 3.58 23.84
N ARG A 115 2.49 3.50 23.28
CA ARG A 115 1.82 2.24 22.93
C ARG A 115 2.21 1.71 21.55
N LEU A 116 3.00 2.44 20.78
CA LEU A 116 3.31 2.17 19.38
C LEU A 116 4.82 1.90 19.20
N PRO A 117 5.30 0.70 19.57
CA PRO A 117 6.73 0.39 19.48
C PRO A 117 7.22 0.40 18.02
N ALA A 118 8.42 0.94 17.81
CA ALA A 118 9.05 0.93 16.50
C ALA A 118 9.31 -0.51 16.02
N GLY A 119 9.04 -0.77 14.74
CA GLY A 119 9.17 -2.08 14.12
C GLY A 119 7.92 -2.96 14.20
N ALA A 120 7.01 -2.69 15.14
CA ALA A 120 5.74 -3.40 15.26
C ALA A 120 4.81 -3.11 14.07
N VAL A 121 3.76 -3.92 13.97
CA VAL A 121 2.73 -3.81 12.94
C VAL A 121 1.41 -3.51 13.63
N LEU A 122 0.76 -2.42 13.24
CA LEU A 122 -0.58 -2.08 13.72
C LEU A 122 -1.62 -2.56 12.72
N GLN A 123 -2.56 -3.38 13.20
CA GLN A 123 -3.78 -3.73 12.49
C GLN A 123 -4.90 -2.79 12.95
N LEU A 124 -5.59 -2.17 11.99
CA LEU A 124 -6.81 -1.41 12.20
C LEU A 124 -7.95 -2.19 11.57
N THR A 125 -9.01 -2.48 12.32
CA THR A 125 -10.16 -3.20 11.78
C THR A 125 -11.49 -2.57 12.20
N THR A 126 -12.44 -2.57 11.27
CA THR A 126 -13.85 -2.22 11.53
C THR A 126 -14.79 -3.41 11.28
N ALA A 127 -14.22 -4.61 11.18
CA ALA A 127 -14.99 -5.84 11.07
C ALA A 127 -15.85 -6.06 12.33
N PRO A 128 -17.01 -6.74 12.18
CA PRO A 128 -17.81 -7.15 13.32
C PRO A 128 -17.02 -7.96 14.36
N PRO A 129 -17.33 -7.86 15.66
CA PRO A 129 -16.60 -8.56 16.70
C PRO A 129 -16.61 -10.09 16.55
N ASP A 130 -17.67 -10.62 15.96
CA ASP A 130 -17.97 -12.02 15.69
C ASP A 130 -17.51 -12.48 14.30
N ALA A 131 -17.01 -11.56 13.47
CA ALA A 131 -16.40 -11.95 12.20
C ALA A 131 -15.22 -12.87 12.50
N LYS A 132 -15.13 -13.99 11.76
CA LYS A 132 -13.88 -14.75 11.69
C LYS A 132 -12.78 -13.78 11.29
N ASP A 133 -11.60 -13.90 11.88
CA ASP A 133 -10.43 -13.08 11.52
C ASP A 133 -10.08 -13.33 10.04
N ASP A 134 -10.77 -12.62 9.16
CA ASP A 134 -10.56 -12.64 7.72
C ASP A 134 -9.58 -11.52 7.40
N TYR A 135 -8.30 -11.88 7.52
CA TYR A 135 -7.19 -11.01 7.15
C TYR A 135 -7.22 -10.59 5.68
N GLN A 136 -8.11 -11.18 4.86
CA GLN A 136 -8.25 -10.91 3.45
C GLN A 136 -9.32 -9.85 3.10
N GLU A 137 -9.92 -9.17 4.08
CA GLU A 137 -10.94 -8.14 3.82
C GLU A 137 -10.35 -6.70 3.82
N PRO A 138 -9.90 -6.18 2.66
CA PRO A 138 -9.27 -4.87 2.58
C PRO A 138 -10.25 -3.71 2.81
N THR A 139 -11.56 -3.92 2.69
CA THR A 139 -12.55 -2.84 2.91
C THR A 139 -12.69 -2.47 4.39
N THR A 140 -12.32 -3.37 5.30
CA THR A 140 -12.50 -3.20 6.75
C THR A 140 -11.20 -3.27 7.54
N THR A 141 -10.12 -3.76 6.93
CA THR A 141 -8.86 -4.00 7.63
C THR A 141 -7.69 -3.34 6.92
N ALA A 142 -6.90 -2.56 7.67
CA ALA A 142 -5.63 -2.00 7.21
C ALA A 142 -4.48 -2.42 8.12
N TRP A 143 -3.30 -2.47 7.53
CA TRP A 143 -2.06 -2.84 8.21
C TRP A 143 -1.00 -1.77 8.01
N LEU A 144 -0.43 -1.28 9.11
CA LEU A 144 0.58 -0.24 9.11
C LEU A 144 1.83 -0.71 9.86
N ARG A 145 2.97 -0.79 9.15
CA ARG A 145 4.27 -1.01 9.79
C ARG A 145 4.74 0.29 10.46
N LEU A 146 5.00 0.22 11.76
CA LEU A 146 5.41 1.36 12.59
C LEU A 146 6.92 1.60 12.47
N THR A 147 7.37 2.11 11.32
CA THR A 147 8.78 2.49 11.12
C THR A 147 9.11 3.76 11.89
N GLU A 148 10.41 4.03 12.14
CA GLU A 148 10.84 5.29 12.75
C GLU A 148 10.35 6.51 11.94
N ALA A 149 10.36 6.39 10.61
CA ALA A 149 9.86 7.45 9.73
C ALA A 149 8.37 7.73 9.94
N VAL A 150 7.53 6.70 10.05
CA VAL A 150 6.09 6.82 10.34
C VAL A 150 5.86 7.44 11.72
N LEU A 151 6.53 6.89 12.75
CA LEU A 151 6.34 7.31 14.14
C LEU A 151 6.84 8.73 14.45
N ALA A 152 7.77 9.25 13.66
CA ALA A 152 8.42 10.52 13.91
C ALA A 152 8.10 11.62 12.89
N ARG A 153 7.22 11.37 11.91
CA ARG A 153 6.84 12.37 10.90
C ARG A 153 5.79 13.34 11.46
N PRO A 154 6.12 14.63 11.65
CA PRO A 154 5.22 15.59 12.29
C PRO A 154 4.25 16.27 11.31
N PHE A 155 4.13 15.77 10.08
CA PHE A 155 3.30 16.37 9.05
C PHE A 155 2.62 15.30 8.18
N VAL A 156 1.57 15.73 7.47
CA VAL A 156 0.91 14.98 6.39
C VAL A 156 0.74 15.88 5.18
N LEU A 157 0.50 15.27 4.02
CA LEU A 157 0.03 16.01 2.86
C LEU A 157 -1.47 16.19 2.97
N ILE A 158 -1.97 17.35 2.55
CA ILE A 158 -3.39 17.68 2.54
C ILE A 158 -3.81 18.17 1.15
N ASP A 159 -5.08 18.00 0.80
CA ASP A 159 -5.65 18.58 -0.41
C ASP A 159 -5.93 20.09 -0.23
N SER A 160 -6.52 20.71 -1.25
CA SER A 160 -6.87 22.13 -1.24
C SER A 160 -7.92 22.53 -0.20
N VAL A 161 -8.66 21.57 0.38
CA VAL A 161 -9.67 21.81 1.43
C VAL A 161 -9.20 21.35 2.81
N GLY A 162 -7.92 20.99 2.95
CA GLY A 162 -7.29 20.64 4.22
C GLY A 162 -7.48 19.18 4.65
N GLN A 163 -7.98 18.30 3.78
CA GLN A 163 -8.13 16.88 4.09
C GLN A 163 -6.84 16.10 3.78
N PRO A 164 -6.45 15.12 4.61
CA PRO A 164 -5.26 14.32 4.36
C PRO A 164 -5.29 13.60 3.01
N LEU A 165 -4.23 13.77 2.23
CA LEU A 165 -3.96 12.98 1.03
C LEU A 165 -3.41 11.62 1.47
N LEU A 166 -4.27 10.61 1.55
CA LEU A 166 -3.90 9.23 1.90
C LEU A 166 -3.22 8.48 0.74
N ARG A 167 -2.38 9.19 -0.03
CA ARG A 167 -1.66 8.71 -1.21
C ARG A 167 -0.29 9.38 -1.30
N ARG A 168 0.66 8.74 -2.00
CA ARG A 168 2.05 9.23 -2.14
C ARG A 168 2.35 9.86 -3.50
N TYR A 169 1.30 10.21 -4.23
CA TYR A 169 1.39 10.91 -5.51
C TYR A 169 0.37 12.05 -5.56
N VAL A 170 0.65 13.01 -6.43
CA VAL A 170 -0.25 14.10 -6.83
C VAL A 170 -0.22 14.21 -8.34
N GLN A 171 -1.27 14.75 -8.95
CA GLN A 171 -1.30 15.03 -10.38
C GLN A 171 -0.54 16.32 -10.69
N ALA A 172 0.04 16.41 -11.88
CA ALA A 172 0.62 17.64 -12.39
C ALA A 172 -0.44 18.75 -12.41
N GLY A 173 -0.11 19.88 -11.78
CA GLY A 173 -1.04 21.00 -11.59
C GLY A 173 -2.02 20.84 -10.41
N GLU A 174 -2.04 19.69 -9.71
CA GLU A 174 -2.81 19.51 -8.49
C GLU A 174 -2.28 20.42 -7.39
N THR A 175 -3.19 21.15 -6.74
CA THR A 175 -2.86 21.99 -5.59
C THR A 175 -3.03 21.17 -4.30
N PHE A 176 -1.97 21.13 -3.50
CA PHE A 176 -1.93 20.39 -2.23
C PHE A 176 -1.15 21.19 -1.18
N GLY A 177 -1.17 20.75 0.07
CA GLY A 177 -0.48 21.41 1.17
C GLY A 177 0.30 20.44 2.05
N VAL A 178 1.05 21.00 2.99
CA VAL A 178 1.73 20.27 4.06
C VAL A 178 1.19 20.77 5.39
N ASP A 179 0.45 19.92 6.09
CA ASP A 179 -0.10 20.25 7.41
C ASP A 179 0.75 19.65 8.52
N SER A 180 1.32 20.51 9.36
CA SER A 180 2.30 20.14 10.39
C SER A 180 1.71 20.29 11.78
N TYR A 181 2.08 19.39 12.68
CA TYR A 181 1.81 19.57 14.10
C TYR A 181 2.76 20.60 14.69
N GLY A 182 2.22 21.58 15.41
CA GLY A 182 2.97 22.69 15.99
C GLY A 182 3.10 23.87 15.02
N LEU A 183 4.24 24.58 15.08
CA LEU A 183 4.48 25.71 14.19
C LEU A 183 4.62 25.23 12.74
N TYR A 184 3.90 25.89 11.83
CA TYR A 184 4.09 25.68 10.40
C TYR A 184 5.58 25.81 10.05
N GLN A 185 6.10 24.78 9.38
CA GLN A 185 7.49 24.71 8.98
C GLN A 185 7.63 25.12 7.52
N PRO A 186 8.77 25.72 7.13
CA PRO A 186 9.07 25.93 5.71
C PRO A 186 9.21 24.59 5.00
N VAL A 187 8.76 24.53 3.75
CA VAL A 187 8.91 23.36 2.89
C VAL A 187 9.93 23.71 1.81
N ARG A 188 11.07 23.03 1.84
CA ARG A 188 12.07 23.08 0.77
C ARG A 188 11.87 21.87 -0.12
N TRP A 189 11.77 22.05 -1.41
CA TRP A 189 11.58 20.95 -2.34
C TRP A 189 12.68 20.89 -3.38
N LYS A 190 12.96 19.67 -3.84
CA LYS A 190 13.87 19.39 -4.96
C LYS A 190 13.16 18.47 -5.93
N ARG A 191 13.20 18.80 -7.22
CA ARG A 191 12.80 17.92 -8.33
C ARG A 191 14.01 17.19 -8.85
N TYR A 192 13.88 15.90 -9.08
CA TYR A 192 14.96 15.03 -9.54
C TYR A 192 14.72 14.54 -10.95
N ALA A 193 15.78 14.44 -11.74
CA ALA A 193 15.71 13.77 -13.03
C ALA A 193 15.56 12.27 -12.80
N VAL A 194 14.41 11.74 -13.17
CA VAL A 194 14.12 10.31 -13.12
C VAL A 194 13.83 9.82 -14.52
N ASN A 195 14.56 8.79 -14.96
CA ASN A 195 14.14 7.97 -16.09
C ASN A 195 13.55 6.69 -15.51
N PRO A 196 12.22 6.59 -15.37
CA PRO A 196 11.61 5.50 -14.63
C PRO A 196 11.74 4.20 -15.43
N THR A 197 12.71 3.37 -15.06
CA THR A 197 12.94 2.10 -15.73
C THR A 197 11.88 1.07 -15.35
N PRO A 198 11.36 0.32 -16.33
CA PRO A 198 10.43 -0.76 -16.07
C PRO A 198 11.10 -1.88 -15.29
N ALA A 199 10.37 -2.54 -14.41
CA ALA A 199 10.80 -3.80 -13.85
C ALA A 199 11.07 -4.81 -14.98
N LEU A 200 12.26 -5.42 -14.95
CA LEU A 200 12.62 -6.47 -15.90
C LEU A 200 11.92 -7.78 -15.54
N PRO A 201 11.67 -8.67 -16.51
CA PRO A 201 11.06 -9.98 -16.29
C PRO A 201 11.66 -10.77 -15.10
N PRO A 202 10.88 -11.67 -14.49
CA PRO A 202 11.25 -12.32 -13.22
C PRO A 202 12.45 -13.26 -13.32
N MET A 203 12.80 -13.73 -14.52
CA MET A 203 13.96 -14.59 -14.78
C MET A 203 15.24 -13.84 -15.15
N THR A 204 15.17 -12.51 -15.31
CA THR A 204 16.34 -11.72 -15.72
C THR A 204 17.50 -11.94 -14.74
N ASN A 205 18.68 -12.25 -15.28
CA ASN A 205 19.89 -12.39 -14.49
C ASN A 205 20.14 -11.11 -13.67
N PRO A 206 20.23 -11.18 -12.33
CA PRO A 206 20.52 -10.01 -11.49
C PRO A 206 21.78 -9.24 -11.91
N ALA A 207 22.80 -9.92 -12.45
CA ALA A 207 24.02 -9.27 -12.94
C ALA A 207 23.80 -8.41 -14.19
N ALA A 208 22.73 -8.68 -14.96
CA ALA A 208 22.33 -7.89 -16.12
C ALA A 208 21.39 -6.73 -15.76
N MET A 209 20.99 -6.59 -14.50
CA MET A 209 20.15 -5.48 -14.07
C MET A 209 20.97 -4.18 -14.07
N PRO A 210 20.49 -3.11 -14.71
CA PRO A 210 21.20 -1.84 -14.69
C PRO A 210 21.27 -1.32 -13.26
N ALA A 211 22.48 -1.07 -12.77
CA ALA A 211 22.67 -0.37 -11.52
C ALA A 211 22.15 1.07 -11.72
N GLY A 212 21.03 1.40 -11.08
CA GLY A 212 20.54 2.77 -11.05
C GLY A 212 21.56 3.70 -10.41
N PRO A 213 21.59 4.98 -10.77
CA PRO A 213 22.52 5.92 -10.17
C PRO A 213 22.23 6.02 -8.66
N ARG A 214 23.30 5.97 -7.83
CA ARG A 214 23.18 6.09 -6.36
C ARG A 214 22.68 7.46 -5.93
N THR A 215 22.86 8.47 -6.78
CA THR A 215 22.38 9.83 -6.58
C THR A 215 21.63 10.29 -7.82
N LEU A 216 20.48 10.90 -7.62
CA LEU A 216 19.71 11.49 -8.72
C LEU A 216 20.11 12.96 -8.86
N PRO A 217 20.35 13.46 -10.09
CA PRO A 217 20.64 14.86 -10.30
C PRO A 217 19.40 15.70 -9.99
N VAL A 218 19.62 16.81 -9.32
CA VAL A 218 18.57 17.80 -9.01
C VAL A 218 18.36 18.64 -10.26
N MET A 219 17.13 18.66 -10.77
CA MET A 219 16.74 19.50 -11.90
C MET A 219 16.31 20.89 -11.46
N ASP A 220 15.57 20.94 -10.35
CA ASP A 220 14.99 22.18 -9.84
C ASP A 220 14.85 22.11 -8.33
N SER A 221 14.80 23.26 -7.67
CA SER A 221 14.55 23.36 -6.25
C SER A 221 14.02 24.74 -5.87
N ALA A 222 13.06 24.78 -4.96
CA ALA A 222 12.65 26.03 -4.33
C ALA A 222 12.26 25.80 -2.86
N ALA A 223 11.79 26.87 -2.24
CA ALA A 223 11.21 26.85 -0.90
C ALA A 223 9.88 27.59 -0.92
N THR A 224 8.91 27.09 -0.17
CA THR A 224 7.64 27.77 0.06
C THR A 224 7.53 28.26 1.50
N ARG A 225 6.74 29.32 1.67
CA ARG A 225 6.46 29.85 3.00
C ARG A 225 5.66 28.81 3.80
N PRO A 226 5.82 28.77 5.13
CA PRO A 226 5.03 27.89 5.97
C PRO A 226 3.52 28.08 5.73
N GLY A 227 2.79 26.98 5.55
CA GLY A 227 1.35 26.98 5.31
C GLY A 227 0.91 27.36 3.88
N GLN A 228 1.84 27.74 3.00
CA GLN A 228 1.49 28.02 1.60
C GLN A 228 1.24 26.72 0.82
N PRO A 229 0.17 26.65 0.01
CA PRO A 229 -0.07 25.49 -0.85
C PRO A 229 1.04 25.33 -1.89
N LEU A 230 1.28 24.08 -2.27
CA LEU A 230 2.19 23.63 -3.31
C LEU A 230 1.39 23.27 -4.56
N ARG A 231 1.98 23.56 -5.71
CA ARG A 231 1.50 23.12 -7.02
C ARG A 231 2.72 22.87 -7.90
N PHE A 232 2.77 21.70 -8.53
CA PHE A 232 3.86 21.31 -9.42
C PHE A 232 3.27 20.99 -10.78
N ASP A 233 3.50 21.84 -11.77
CA ASP A 233 2.98 21.63 -13.14
C ASP A 233 3.79 20.59 -13.91
N ASP A 234 5.04 20.37 -13.52
CA ASP A 234 5.91 19.40 -14.17
C ASP A 234 5.89 18.04 -13.47
N ALA A 235 5.59 16.99 -14.23
CA ALA A 235 5.70 15.61 -13.75
C ALA A 235 7.14 15.24 -13.36
N GLY A 236 7.28 14.36 -12.38
CA GLY A 236 8.57 13.85 -11.90
C GLY A 236 8.57 13.43 -10.45
N LEU A 237 9.77 13.18 -9.92
CA LEU A 237 9.99 12.84 -8.52
C LEU A 237 10.44 14.07 -7.74
N TYR A 238 9.68 14.42 -6.71
CA TYR A 238 9.96 15.54 -5.83
C TYR A 238 10.30 15.02 -4.44
N ALA A 239 11.25 15.66 -3.75
CA ALA A 239 11.48 15.44 -2.32
C ALA A 239 11.17 16.72 -1.55
N LEU A 240 10.19 16.62 -0.66
CA LEU A 240 9.76 17.67 0.25
C LEU A 240 10.52 17.53 1.56
N ARG A 241 11.43 18.46 1.83
CA ARG A 241 12.11 18.61 3.11
C ARG A 241 11.34 19.61 3.96
N VAL A 242 10.60 19.09 4.93
CA VAL A 242 9.77 19.86 5.87
C VAL A 242 10.53 20.05 7.17
N GLY A 243 10.56 21.26 7.69
CA GLY A 243 11.25 21.58 8.95
C GLY A 243 12.65 22.15 8.77
N GLY A 244 13.40 22.17 9.87
CA GLY A 244 14.72 22.78 9.97
C GLY A 244 14.71 24.25 10.40
N ALA A 245 13.55 24.81 10.74
CA ALA A 245 13.45 26.08 11.45
C ALA A 245 13.26 25.84 12.95
N ALA A 246 13.68 26.79 13.79
CA ALA A 246 13.50 26.75 15.25
C ALA A 246 13.91 25.42 15.92
N GLY A 247 15.01 24.81 15.47
CA GLY A 247 15.53 23.56 16.02
C GLY A 247 14.77 22.27 15.63
N SER A 248 13.71 22.37 14.84
CA SER A 248 12.94 21.20 14.38
C SER A 248 13.78 20.32 13.43
N LYS A 249 13.94 19.02 13.76
CA LYS A 249 14.68 18.06 12.91
C LYS A 249 13.96 17.94 11.56
N PRO A 250 14.60 18.32 10.43
CA PRO A 250 13.96 18.25 9.13
C PRO A 250 13.71 16.81 8.71
N ARG A 251 12.57 16.58 8.07
CA ARG A 251 12.14 15.26 7.58
C ARG A 251 11.85 15.38 6.08
N THR A 252 12.26 14.37 5.32
CA THR A 252 12.06 14.33 3.87
C THR A 252 10.94 13.36 3.54
N LEU A 253 9.99 13.78 2.71
CA LEU A 253 8.98 12.94 2.10
C LEU A 253 9.09 13.06 0.58
N ALA A 254 9.19 11.94 -0.11
CA ALA A 254 9.13 11.93 -1.56
C ALA A 254 7.69 11.89 -2.05
N VAL A 255 7.42 12.63 -3.12
CA VAL A 255 6.12 12.74 -3.78
C VAL A 255 6.33 12.53 -5.27
N MET A 256 5.61 11.58 -5.84
CA MET A 256 5.53 11.41 -7.29
C MET A 256 4.50 12.39 -7.85
N VAL A 257 4.93 13.32 -8.68
CA VAL A 257 4.02 14.18 -9.46
C VAL A 257 3.78 13.47 -10.79
N ALA A 258 2.58 12.94 -10.97
CA ALA A 258 2.21 12.13 -12.11
C ALA A 258 1.52 12.98 -13.19
N PRO A 259 1.76 12.70 -14.49
CA PRO A 259 1.07 13.39 -15.57
C PRO A 259 -0.39 12.93 -15.69
N ASN A 260 -1.17 13.66 -16.49
CA ASN A 260 -2.53 13.29 -16.91
C ASN A 260 -3.45 12.96 -15.72
N ARG A 261 -4.23 11.88 -15.81
CA ARG A 261 -5.19 11.44 -14.77
C ARG A 261 -4.73 10.21 -13.98
N TYR A 262 -3.43 10.10 -13.70
CA TYR A 262 -2.90 9.02 -12.87
C TYR A 262 -3.74 8.83 -11.59
N PRO A 263 -4.09 7.59 -11.18
CA PRO A 263 -3.57 6.29 -11.62
C PRO A 263 -4.20 5.71 -12.92
N GLU A 264 -5.18 6.40 -13.50
CA GLU A 264 -5.83 6.01 -14.75
C GLU A 264 -4.90 6.20 -15.95
N LEU A 265 -5.17 5.45 -17.02
CA LEU A 265 -4.47 5.57 -18.30
C LEU A 265 -5.42 6.23 -19.30
N THR A 266 -5.03 7.41 -19.79
CA THR A 266 -5.92 8.28 -20.58
C THR A 266 -5.41 8.55 -21.98
N THR A 267 -4.11 8.35 -22.22
CA THR A 267 -3.46 8.58 -23.52
C THR A 267 -3.06 7.27 -24.17
N ALA A 268 -2.93 7.27 -25.50
CA ALA A 268 -2.47 6.07 -26.22
C ALA A 268 -1.05 5.65 -25.79
N ALA A 269 -0.16 6.60 -25.51
CA ALA A 269 1.18 6.31 -24.99
C ALA A 269 1.11 5.57 -23.65
N GLU A 270 0.27 6.03 -22.72
CA GLU A 270 0.04 5.34 -21.44
C GLU A 270 -0.51 3.93 -21.63
N LEU A 271 -1.34 3.68 -22.65
CA LEU A 271 -1.85 2.35 -22.96
C LEU A 271 -0.81 1.44 -23.62
N ILE A 272 0.10 1.98 -24.42
CA ILE A 272 1.15 1.22 -25.12
C ILE A 272 2.26 0.80 -24.16
N GLU A 273 2.66 1.67 -23.24
CA GLU A 273 3.83 1.45 -22.40
C GLU A 273 3.75 0.16 -21.55
N PRO A 274 2.64 -0.17 -20.87
CA PRO A 274 2.46 -1.43 -20.14
C PRO A 274 2.53 -2.68 -21.01
N LEU A 275 2.10 -2.59 -22.29
CA LEU A 275 2.10 -3.73 -23.22
C LEU A 275 3.49 -4.33 -23.43
N ARG A 276 4.56 -3.65 -23.02
CA ARG A 276 5.91 -4.23 -22.97
C ARG A 276 6.01 -5.57 -22.24
N TYR A 277 5.09 -5.85 -21.32
CA TYR A 277 5.07 -7.13 -20.59
C TYR A 277 4.45 -8.27 -21.42
N LEU A 278 3.73 -7.95 -22.50
CA LEU A 278 3.11 -8.91 -23.41
C LEU A 278 3.72 -8.90 -24.83
N THR A 279 4.51 -7.89 -25.16
CA THR A 279 4.99 -7.62 -26.52
C THR A 279 6.51 -7.68 -26.63
N THR A 280 6.97 -8.08 -27.81
CA THR A 280 8.37 -7.89 -28.22
C THR A 280 8.68 -6.42 -28.45
N SER A 281 9.97 -6.06 -28.49
CA SER A 281 10.41 -4.70 -28.81
C SER A 281 9.94 -4.23 -30.20
N GLN A 282 9.86 -5.15 -31.17
CA GLN A 282 9.40 -4.83 -32.53
C GLN A 282 7.89 -4.56 -32.58
N GLU A 283 7.08 -5.40 -31.93
CA GLU A 283 5.63 -5.19 -31.82
C GLU A 283 5.33 -3.84 -31.15
N ARG A 284 6.02 -3.54 -30.06
CA ARG A 284 5.83 -2.29 -29.32
C ARG A 284 6.21 -1.08 -30.16
N LYS A 285 7.33 -1.14 -30.88
CA LYS A 285 7.73 -0.08 -31.81
C LYS A 285 6.67 0.17 -32.89
N LYS A 286 6.07 -0.89 -33.44
CA LYS A 286 4.94 -0.76 -34.39
C LYS A 286 3.73 -0.06 -33.78
N LEU A 287 3.43 -0.28 -32.50
CA LEU A 287 2.34 0.41 -31.79
C LEU A 287 2.65 1.89 -31.58
N THR A 288 3.87 2.20 -31.16
CA THR A 288 4.30 3.58 -30.89
C THR A 288 4.42 4.41 -32.18
N ASP A 289 4.96 3.83 -33.25
CA ASP A 289 5.20 4.51 -34.52
C ASP A 289 3.96 4.52 -35.44
N ALA A 290 2.83 3.95 -35.00
CA ALA A 290 1.60 3.93 -35.78
C ALA A 290 1.04 5.35 -36.01
N PRO A 291 0.48 5.66 -37.20
CA PRO A 291 -0.17 6.95 -37.44
C PRO A 291 -1.32 7.26 -36.48
N ASP A 292 -2.03 6.21 -36.05
CA ASP A 292 -3.06 6.27 -35.01
C ASP A 292 -2.72 5.23 -33.92
N PRO A 293 -1.96 5.65 -32.87
CA PRO A 293 -1.53 4.74 -31.82
C PRO A 293 -2.70 4.14 -31.03
N LYS A 294 -3.80 4.88 -30.85
CA LYS A 294 -4.97 4.36 -30.12
C LYS A 294 -5.63 3.23 -30.89
N ARG A 295 -5.85 3.42 -32.20
CA ARG A 295 -6.39 2.38 -33.07
C ARG A 295 -5.45 1.18 -33.18
N ALA A 296 -4.13 1.40 -33.14
CA ALA A 296 -3.15 0.31 -33.12
C ALA A 296 -3.26 -0.55 -31.85
N VAL A 297 -3.45 0.06 -30.68
CA VAL A 297 -3.74 -0.66 -29.42
C VAL A 297 -5.04 -1.46 -29.51
N ASP A 298 -6.11 -0.86 -30.03
CA ASP A 298 -7.39 -1.54 -30.16
C ASP A 298 -7.30 -2.73 -31.13
N ARG A 299 -6.56 -2.55 -32.23
CA ARG A 299 -6.25 -3.61 -33.19
C ARG A 299 -5.46 -4.75 -32.53
N PHE A 300 -4.44 -4.44 -31.74
CA PHE A 300 -3.64 -5.44 -31.02
C PHE A 300 -4.51 -6.36 -30.16
N TRP A 301 -5.41 -5.77 -29.37
CA TRP A 301 -6.32 -6.57 -28.53
C TRP A 301 -7.38 -7.32 -29.34
N LEU A 302 -7.86 -6.75 -30.45
CA LEU A 302 -8.81 -7.42 -31.33
C LEU A 302 -8.17 -8.62 -32.06
N ASP A 303 -6.91 -8.52 -32.45
CA ASP A 303 -6.15 -9.58 -33.10
C ASP A 303 -5.92 -10.75 -32.13
N ILE A 304 -5.56 -10.46 -30.86
CA ILE A 304 -5.51 -11.47 -29.78
C ILE A 304 -6.88 -12.15 -29.60
N ALA A 305 -7.95 -11.35 -29.63
CA ALA A 305 -9.31 -11.84 -29.51
C ALA A 305 -9.85 -12.54 -30.79
N GLN A 306 -9.02 -12.74 -31.83
CA GLN A 306 -9.41 -13.34 -33.11
C GLN A 306 -10.66 -12.68 -33.72
N GLY A 307 -10.74 -11.35 -33.62
CA GLY A 307 -11.88 -10.57 -34.12
C GLY A 307 -13.11 -10.54 -33.20
N ASN A 308 -13.11 -11.25 -32.08
CA ASN A 308 -14.21 -11.22 -31.11
C ASN A 308 -14.16 -9.93 -30.28
N GLN A 309 -15.01 -8.96 -30.65
CA GLN A 309 -15.05 -7.65 -29.98
C GLN A 309 -15.42 -7.73 -28.50
N LYS A 310 -16.31 -8.65 -28.09
CA LYS A 310 -16.71 -8.80 -26.68
C LYS A 310 -15.53 -9.26 -25.85
N LEU A 311 -14.80 -10.26 -26.35
CA LEU A 311 -13.58 -10.75 -25.72
C LEU A 311 -12.50 -9.67 -25.68
N GLY A 312 -12.26 -8.96 -26.79
CA GLY A 312 -11.29 -7.87 -26.84
C GLY A 312 -11.55 -6.77 -25.80
N LYS A 313 -12.82 -6.36 -25.63
CA LYS A 313 -13.21 -5.39 -24.59
C LYS A 313 -12.92 -5.90 -23.18
N GLU A 314 -13.19 -7.18 -22.91
CA GLU A 314 -12.89 -7.79 -21.61
C GLU A 314 -11.39 -7.89 -21.34
N LEU A 315 -10.58 -8.23 -22.35
CA LEU A 315 -9.11 -8.24 -22.24
C LEU A 315 -8.56 -6.85 -21.91
N ILE A 316 -9.03 -5.82 -22.63
CA ILE A 316 -8.68 -4.42 -22.36
C ILE A 316 -9.05 -4.05 -20.93
N ARG A 317 -10.30 -4.29 -20.51
CA ARG A 317 -10.79 -3.97 -19.16
C ARG A 317 -9.93 -4.65 -18.09
N ARG A 318 -9.64 -5.93 -18.26
CA ARG A 318 -8.87 -6.71 -17.28
C ARG A 318 -7.41 -6.28 -17.23
N TYR A 319 -6.76 -6.13 -18.38
CA TYR A 319 -5.34 -5.79 -18.44
C TYR A 319 -5.08 -4.40 -17.89
N TYR A 320 -5.78 -3.38 -18.40
CA TYR A 320 -5.59 -2.01 -17.94
C TYR A 320 -6.17 -1.79 -16.54
N GLY A 321 -7.21 -2.53 -16.14
CA GLY A 321 -7.66 -2.58 -14.75
C GLY A 321 -6.55 -3.04 -13.80
N ARG A 322 -5.79 -4.07 -14.16
CA ARG A 322 -4.61 -4.49 -13.36
C ARG A 322 -3.48 -3.46 -13.36
N VAL A 323 -3.27 -2.75 -14.46
CA VAL A 323 -2.28 -1.66 -14.50
C VAL A 323 -2.67 -0.52 -13.57
N MET A 324 -3.95 -0.14 -13.54
CA MET A 324 -4.51 0.85 -12.62
C MET A 324 -4.42 0.40 -11.16
N ALA A 325 -4.83 -0.84 -10.86
CA ALA A 325 -4.71 -1.40 -9.52
C ALA A 325 -3.23 -1.48 -9.06
N ALA A 326 -2.31 -1.87 -9.95
CA ALA A 326 -0.88 -1.85 -9.67
C ALA A 326 -0.38 -0.43 -9.36
N ASN A 327 -0.88 0.58 -10.07
CA ASN A 327 -0.59 1.99 -9.80
C ASN A 327 -1.05 2.42 -8.41
N GLU A 328 -2.26 2.07 -8.00
CA GLU A 328 -2.79 2.38 -6.67
C GLU A 328 -2.02 1.65 -5.55
N LEU A 329 -1.70 0.37 -5.77
CA LEU A 329 -1.08 -0.51 -4.79
C LEU A 329 0.42 -0.27 -4.59
N PHE A 330 1.14 0.01 -5.67
CA PHE A 330 2.61 -0.09 -5.68
C PHE A 330 3.31 1.20 -6.10
N ALA A 331 2.59 2.31 -6.24
CA ALA A 331 3.20 3.61 -6.48
C ALA A 331 4.28 3.93 -5.42
N ALA A 332 5.42 4.38 -5.90
CA ALA A 332 6.56 4.73 -5.07
C ALA A 332 7.27 5.95 -5.67
N HIS A 333 8.58 5.87 -5.92
CA HIS A 333 9.33 6.86 -6.68
C HIS A 333 9.06 6.79 -8.21
N LYS A 334 8.27 5.79 -8.64
CA LYS A 334 7.80 5.56 -10.01
C LYS A 334 6.41 4.94 -9.97
N ALA A 335 5.72 4.93 -11.12
CA ALA A 335 4.39 4.34 -11.25
C ALA A 335 4.38 2.86 -10.80
N GLY A 336 3.30 2.45 -10.13
CA GLY A 336 3.24 1.13 -9.50
C GLY A 336 3.40 -0.04 -10.47
N TRP A 337 2.87 0.05 -11.69
CA TRP A 337 3.05 -0.98 -12.72
C TRP A 337 4.51 -1.14 -13.20
N LEU A 338 5.38 -0.15 -12.96
CA LEU A 338 6.83 -0.21 -13.26
C LEU A 338 7.63 -0.92 -12.17
N THR A 339 7.03 -1.23 -11.01
CA THR A 339 7.70 -1.92 -9.90
C THR A 339 7.68 -3.43 -10.09
N ASP A 340 8.55 -4.15 -9.38
CA ASP A 340 8.60 -5.62 -9.47
C ASP A 340 7.29 -6.28 -9.00
N ARG A 341 6.63 -5.72 -7.97
CA ARG A 341 5.29 -6.16 -7.55
C ARG A 341 4.25 -5.85 -8.61
N GLY A 342 4.29 -4.66 -9.20
CA GLY A 342 3.37 -4.27 -10.27
C GLY A 342 3.54 -5.10 -11.55
N LEU A 343 4.77 -5.44 -11.93
CA LEU A 343 5.09 -6.35 -13.03
C LEU A 343 4.36 -7.69 -12.86
N LEU A 344 4.57 -8.34 -11.72
CA LEU A 344 3.91 -9.63 -11.44
C LEU A 344 2.41 -9.47 -11.30
N TYR A 345 1.92 -8.40 -10.66
CA TYR A 345 0.49 -8.15 -10.52
C TYR A 345 -0.23 -7.97 -11.88
N VAL A 346 0.37 -7.24 -12.81
CA VAL A 346 -0.21 -7.02 -14.15
C VAL A 346 -0.31 -8.34 -14.92
N VAL A 347 0.76 -9.13 -14.94
CA VAL A 347 0.81 -10.36 -15.74
C VAL A 347 0.11 -11.54 -15.05
N MET A 348 0.41 -11.78 -13.78
CA MET A 348 -0.09 -12.92 -12.99
C MET A 348 -1.42 -12.66 -12.29
N GLY A 349 -1.80 -11.39 -12.10
CA GLY A 349 -2.97 -11.00 -11.33
C GLY A 349 -2.70 -10.84 -9.82
N PRO A 350 -3.76 -10.61 -9.02
CA PRO A 350 -3.63 -10.59 -7.58
C PRO A 350 -3.20 -11.98 -7.06
N PRO A 351 -2.24 -12.04 -6.12
CA PRO A 351 -1.79 -13.31 -5.56
C PRO A 351 -2.90 -13.98 -4.72
N PRO A 352 -3.18 -15.28 -4.92
CA PRO A 352 -4.16 -16.02 -4.12
C PRO A 352 -3.80 -16.13 -2.64
N SER A 353 -2.50 -16.19 -2.32
CA SER A 353 -2.00 -16.23 -0.94
C SER A 353 -0.73 -15.41 -0.80
N VAL A 354 -0.61 -14.66 0.30
CA VAL A 354 0.57 -13.87 0.62
C VAL A 354 1.00 -14.06 2.07
N ARG A 355 2.31 -14.26 2.27
CA ARG A 355 2.95 -14.21 3.58
C ARG A 355 3.90 -13.03 3.67
N ARG A 356 3.84 -12.32 4.80
CA ARG A 356 4.83 -11.30 5.18
C ARG A 356 5.61 -11.80 6.38
N LEU A 357 6.93 -11.80 6.27
CA LEU A 357 7.84 -12.35 7.26
C LEU A 357 8.34 -11.27 8.23
N PHE A 358 8.95 -11.70 9.34
CA PHE A 358 9.46 -10.80 10.38
C PHE A 358 10.54 -9.82 9.88
N ASP A 359 11.34 -10.22 8.90
CA ASP A 359 12.39 -9.41 8.27
C ASP A 359 11.82 -8.41 7.24
N GLY A 360 10.52 -8.49 6.99
CA GLY A 360 9.81 -7.70 6.00
C GLY A 360 9.79 -8.31 4.61
N GLU A 361 10.37 -9.49 4.39
CA GLU A 361 10.23 -10.26 3.15
C GLU A 361 8.75 -10.60 2.91
N GLU A 362 8.34 -10.58 1.65
CA GLU A 362 6.99 -10.90 1.23
C GLU A 362 7.01 -12.03 0.20
N ARG A 363 6.12 -13.02 0.36
CA ARG A 363 6.04 -14.20 -0.51
C ARG A 363 4.65 -14.31 -1.08
N TRP A 364 4.55 -14.29 -2.41
CA TRP A 364 3.31 -14.48 -3.15
C TRP A 364 3.24 -15.90 -3.68
N PHE A 365 2.19 -16.63 -3.33
CA PHE A 365 2.00 -18.03 -3.70
C PHE A 365 0.92 -18.13 -4.77
N TYR A 366 1.24 -18.79 -5.88
CA TYR A 366 0.31 -19.10 -6.96
C TYR A 366 0.26 -20.63 -7.14
N PRO A 367 -0.80 -21.31 -6.67
CA PRO A 367 -0.87 -22.77 -6.64
C PRO A 367 -0.95 -23.40 -8.04
N ASP A 368 -1.57 -22.73 -9.01
CA ASP A 368 -1.83 -23.26 -10.37
C ASP A 368 -0.99 -22.59 -11.46
N ALA A 369 0.15 -22.00 -11.08
CA ALA A 369 0.99 -21.24 -12.01
C ALA A 369 2.32 -21.93 -12.35
N GLY A 370 2.66 -23.04 -11.69
CA GLY A 370 3.83 -23.88 -11.96
C GLY A 370 3.63 -24.88 -13.09
N LEU A 371 4.73 -25.52 -13.50
CA LEU A 371 4.69 -26.62 -14.47
C LEU A 371 3.84 -27.79 -13.95
N GLY A 372 3.03 -28.38 -14.82
CA GLY A 372 2.17 -29.51 -14.48
C GLY A 372 1.11 -29.21 -13.41
N GLY A 373 0.81 -27.93 -13.14
CA GLY A 373 -0.12 -27.52 -12.07
C GLY A 373 0.54 -27.39 -10.69
N GLY A 374 1.87 -27.28 -10.60
CA GLY A 374 2.56 -27.06 -9.34
C GLY A 374 2.45 -25.62 -8.80
N SER A 375 2.75 -25.41 -7.53
CA SER A 375 2.78 -24.08 -6.92
C SER A 375 4.07 -23.31 -7.22
N VAL A 376 3.99 -22.02 -7.53
CA VAL A 376 5.15 -21.11 -7.55
C VAL A 376 5.09 -20.09 -6.42
N THR A 377 6.25 -19.77 -5.86
CA THR A 377 6.42 -18.70 -4.89
C THR A 377 7.32 -17.61 -5.47
N PHE A 378 6.83 -16.39 -5.51
CA PHE A 378 7.63 -15.19 -5.80
C PHE A 378 7.99 -14.49 -4.50
N THR A 379 9.28 -14.24 -4.29
CA THR A 379 9.79 -13.61 -3.07
C THR A 379 10.22 -12.18 -3.34
N PHE A 380 9.70 -11.23 -2.57
CA PHE A 380 10.05 -9.83 -2.62
C PHE A 380 10.78 -9.42 -1.34
N ARG A 381 11.88 -8.69 -1.49
CA ARG A 381 12.66 -8.17 -0.37
C ARG A 381 12.52 -6.65 -0.25
N PRO A 382 12.40 -6.12 0.98
CA PRO A 382 12.35 -4.68 1.18
C PRO A 382 13.69 -4.04 0.78
N ARG A 383 13.61 -3.00 -0.03
CA ARG A 383 14.77 -2.24 -0.55
C ARG A 383 14.48 -0.76 -0.41
N PRO A 384 14.38 -0.26 0.85
CA PRO A 384 14.00 1.12 1.12
C PRO A 384 15.05 2.08 0.56
N SER A 385 14.59 3.21 0.05
CA SER A 385 15.44 4.34 -0.31
C SER A 385 14.89 5.63 0.29
N THR A 386 15.65 6.71 0.20
CA THR A 386 15.19 8.05 0.62
C THR A 386 13.89 8.47 -0.09
N PHE A 387 13.66 7.97 -1.31
CA PHE A 387 12.49 8.33 -2.11
C PHE A 387 11.34 7.31 -2.04
N ALA A 388 11.61 6.11 -1.54
CA ALA A 388 10.64 5.04 -1.50
C ALA A 388 10.91 4.11 -0.30
N PRO A 389 10.44 4.46 0.90
CA PRO A 389 10.72 3.70 2.11
C PRO A 389 10.03 2.32 2.15
N ASP A 390 8.94 2.13 1.38
CA ASP A 390 8.19 0.86 1.31
C ASP A 390 8.38 0.17 -0.05
N TYR A 391 9.55 0.35 -0.68
CA TYR A 391 9.90 -0.28 -1.95
C TYR A 391 10.36 -1.72 -1.77
N TYR A 392 10.02 -2.57 -2.74
CA TYR A 392 10.30 -3.99 -2.74
C TYR A 392 10.87 -4.41 -4.10
N GLU A 393 11.87 -5.29 -4.08
CA GLU A 393 12.45 -5.90 -5.28
C GLU A 393 12.20 -7.41 -5.27
N LEU A 394 11.89 -7.96 -6.44
CA LEU A 394 11.73 -9.39 -6.65
C LEU A 394 13.11 -10.08 -6.61
N VAL A 395 13.18 -11.17 -5.85
CA VAL A 395 14.30 -12.12 -5.91
C VAL A 395 14.16 -12.92 -7.20
N ARG A 396 14.82 -12.46 -8.26
CA ARG A 396 14.75 -13.08 -9.59
C ARG A 396 15.44 -14.44 -9.64
N ARG A 397 14.84 -15.40 -10.35
CA ARG A 397 15.32 -16.77 -10.49
C ARG A 397 15.10 -17.27 -11.93
N PRO A 398 16.07 -17.98 -12.53
CA PRO A 398 15.89 -18.55 -13.88
C PRO A 398 14.66 -19.46 -14.01
N GLU A 399 14.30 -20.19 -12.94
CA GLU A 399 13.13 -21.06 -12.90
C GLU A 399 11.78 -20.35 -13.16
N TYR A 400 11.74 -19.02 -13.02
CA TYR A 400 10.54 -18.23 -13.33
C TYR A 400 10.29 -18.04 -14.82
N GLU A 401 11.25 -18.39 -15.69
CA GLU A 401 11.18 -18.14 -17.13
C GLU A 401 9.96 -18.79 -17.76
N LEU A 402 9.83 -20.11 -17.57
CA LEU A 402 8.75 -20.88 -18.17
C LEU A 402 7.38 -20.47 -17.63
N LEU A 403 7.32 -20.10 -16.35
CA LEU A 403 6.09 -19.66 -15.68
C LEU A 403 5.64 -18.30 -16.20
N TRP A 404 6.60 -17.39 -16.41
CA TRP A 404 6.35 -16.08 -16.99
C TRP A 404 5.83 -16.20 -18.42
N TYR A 405 6.48 -16.99 -19.27
CA TYR A 405 6.01 -17.19 -20.64
C TYR A 405 4.63 -17.84 -20.69
N ALA A 406 4.35 -18.83 -19.84
CA ALA A 406 3.02 -19.42 -19.74
C ALA A 406 1.96 -18.36 -19.35
N ALA A 407 2.27 -17.45 -18.44
CA ALA A 407 1.35 -16.39 -18.04
C ALA A 407 1.15 -15.33 -19.14
N VAL A 408 2.21 -14.97 -19.86
CA VAL A 408 2.12 -14.09 -21.04
C VAL A 408 1.31 -14.75 -22.16
N GLU A 409 1.53 -16.04 -22.41
CA GLU A 409 0.80 -16.80 -23.43
C GLU A 409 -0.69 -16.89 -23.12
N LYS A 410 -1.07 -17.03 -21.85
CA LYS A 410 -2.48 -16.94 -21.43
C LYS A 410 -3.11 -15.63 -21.89
N TRP A 411 -2.41 -14.49 -21.81
CA TRP A 411 -2.93 -13.23 -22.33
C TRP A 411 -3.04 -13.19 -23.85
N ARG A 412 -2.18 -13.93 -24.57
CA ARG A 412 -2.12 -13.93 -26.04
C ARG A 412 -3.01 -15.00 -26.69
N THR A 413 -3.56 -15.93 -25.91
CA THR A 413 -4.42 -17.02 -26.38
C THR A 413 -5.88 -16.86 -25.92
N PRO A 414 -6.86 -16.69 -26.83
CA PRO A 414 -8.23 -16.28 -26.49
C PRO A 414 -9.03 -17.19 -25.52
N PRO A 415 -8.95 -18.53 -25.55
CA PRO A 415 -9.67 -19.41 -24.61
C PRO A 415 -9.15 -19.38 -23.16
N THR A 416 -7.88 -19.05 -22.97
CA THR A 416 -7.20 -19.13 -21.66
C THR A 416 -6.96 -17.77 -21.02
N ALA A 417 -7.08 -16.67 -21.77
CA ALA A 417 -6.94 -15.32 -21.25
C ALA A 417 -7.95 -14.96 -20.15
N LEU A 418 -9.11 -15.63 -20.16
CA LEU A 418 -10.17 -15.44 -19.17
C LEU A 418 -10.28 -16.55 -18.12
N THR A 419 -9.45 -17.61 -18.16
CA THR A 419 -9.53 -18.76 -17.24
C THR A 419 -8.23 -18.94 -16.41
N GLY A 420 -8.35 -19.40 -15.15
CA GLY A 420 -7.23 -19.64 -14.23
C GLY A 420 -7.10 -18.61 -13.08
N PRO A 421 -5.94 -18.50 -12.39
CA PRO A 421 -5.72 -17.60 -11.23
C PRO A 421 -5.90 -16.11 -11.54
N ASN A 422 -6.20 -15.80 -12.81
CA ASN A 422 -6.52 -14.50 -13.34
C ASN A 422 -8.00 -14.09 -13.21
N VAL A 423 -8.85 -14.94 -12.61
CA VAL A 423 -10.27 -14.67 -12.35
C VAL A 423 -10.45 -14.26 -10.89
N PRO A 424 -10.76 -13.00 -10.57
CA PRO A 424 -11.43 -12.66 -9.32
C PRO A 424 -12.84 -13.28 -9.39
N SER A 425 -13.23 -14.03 -8.37
CA SER A 425 -14.64 -14.37 -8.15
C SER A 425 -15.46 -13.08 -8.07
N ASP A 426 -16.42 -12.93 -8.98
CA ASP A 426 -17.46 -11.88 -9.05
C ASP A 426 -17.01 -10.47 -8.66
N LEU A 427 -16.52 -9.71 -9.63
CA LEU A 427 -16.53 -8.25 -9.57
C LEU A 427 -17.97 -7.77 -9.84
N PRO A 428 -18.63 -7.03 -8.94
CA PRO A 428 -19.80 -6.25 -9.34
C PRO A 428 -19.36 -5.22 -10.39
N ALA A 429 -20.17 -5.08 -11.44
CA ALA A 429 -19.98 -4.02 -12.43
C ALA A 429 -19.95 -2.67 -11.69
N ARG A 430 -18.80 -1.98 -11.76
CA ARG A 430 -18.71 -0.55 -11.43
C ARG A 430 -19.55 0.26 -12.41
#